data_AF-A0A0C9S4G8-F1
#
_entry.id   AF-A0A0C9S4G8-F1
#
_cell.length_a   1.000
_cell.length_b   1.000
_cell.length_c   1.000
_cell.angle_alpha   90.00
_cell.angle_beta   90.00
_cell.angle_gamma   90.00
#
_symmetry.space_group_name_H-M   'P 1'
#
loop_
_entity.id
_entity.type
_entity.pdbx_description
1 polymer ?
#
loop_
_entity_poly.entity_id
_entity_poly.type
_entity_poly.pdbx_seq_one_letter_code
_entity_poly.pdbx_strand_id
1 'polypeptide(L)'
;MTLHAAKPSRSLSFCATGAWQTSVSSAHTRQSVTPPNAALTQLHRTSLPTVQPVRHKFFFRLKGPPRHDGLIYDPVLENIHAGGIPPPKKKRRHPLDSKPFMKGVVIKTLIKKPKKPNSANRKCVLVRLSNGKEAAAYVPGV
;
A
#
# COMPACT_ATOMS: atom_id res chain seq x y z
N MET A 1 33.97 17.78 -28.87
CA MET A 1 34.01 16.35 -28.47
C MET A 1 33.11 16.16 -27.27
N THR A 2 31.94 15.58 -27.51
CA THR A 2 30.97 15.13 -26.50
C THR A 2 31.50 13.91 -25.76
N LEU A 3 31.40 13.87 -24.43
CA LEU A 3 31.14 12.61 -23.69
C LEU A 3 30.33 12.92 -22.41
N HIS A 4 29.11 12.38 -22.40
CA HIS A 4 28.26 12.21 -21.21
C HIS A 4 28.79 11.06 -20.36
N ALA A 5 28.71 11.16 -19.03
CA ALA A 5 28.74 10.00 -18.15
C ALA A 5 27.77 10.15 -16.97
N ALA A 6 27.00 9.09 -16.77
CA ALA A 6 25.81 9.00 -15.93
C ALA A 6 26.11 8.65 -14.46
N LYS A 7 25.12 8.93 -13.60
CA LYS A 7 25.10 8.61 -12.16
C LYS A 7 24.94 7.10 -11.92
N PRO A 8 25.62 6.50 -10.93
CA PRO A 8 25.33 5.13 -10.49
C PRO A 8 24.13 5.07 -9.54
N SER A 9 23.16 4.26 -9.93
CA SER A 9 22.01 3.80 -9.13
C SER A 9 22.45 2.74 -8.13
N ARG A 10 22.15 2.95 -6.84
CA ARG A 10 22.36 1.98 -5.75
C ARG A 10 21.19 0.98 -5.71
N SER A 11 21.44 -0.27 -6.09
CA SER A 11 20.54 -1.39 -5.84
C SER A 11 20.72 -1.91 -4.41
N LEU A 12 19.63 -1.91 -3.64
CA LEU A 12 19.54 -2.49 -2.32
C LEU A 12 19.36 -4.01 -2.42
N SER A 13 20.29 -4.73 -1.81
CA SER A 13 20.20 -6.13 -1.43
C SER A 13 19.16 -6.33 -0.33
N PHE A 14 18.18 -7.21 -0.55
CA PHE A 14 17.37 -7.80 0.52
C PHE A 14 17.58 -9.30 0.50
N CYS A 15 18.24 -9.80 1.55
CA CYS A 15 18.29 -11.21 1.90
C CYS A 15 16.88 -11.65 2.33
N ALA A 16 16.34 -12.67 1.67
CA ALA A 16 15.13 -13.37 2.12
C ALA A 16 15.52 -14.75 2.63
N THR A 17 15.12 -15.00 3.87
CA THR A 17 15.30 -16.19 4.68
C THR A 17 14.53 -17.41 4.17
N GLY A 18 15.18 -18.57 4.24
CA GLY A 18 14.63 -19.80 4.83
C GLY A 18 13.65 -20.62 3.98
N ALA A 19 14.19 -21.48 3.13
CA ALA A 19 13.47 -22.62 2.57
C ALA A 19 13.34 -23.74 3.63
N TRP A 20 12.12 -24.17 3.93
CA TRP A 20 11.85 -25.42 4.64
C TRP A 20 11.58 -26.51 3.61
N GLN A 21 12.46 -27.52 3.60
CA GLN A 21 12.28 -28.77 2.89
C GLN A 21 11.37 -29.68 3.70
N THR A 22 10.29 -30.15 3.10
CA THR A 22 9.64 -31.40 3.50
C THR A 22 9.55 -32.30 2.28
N SER A 23 10.38 -33.34 2.31
CA SER A 23 10.33 -34.51 1.45
C SER A 23 9.00 -35.25 1.65
N VAL A 24 8.33 -35.58 0.54
CA VAL A 24 7.42 -36.73 0.50
C VAL A 24 7.55 -37.37 -0.87
N SER A 25 8.21 -38.52 -0.86
CA SER A 25 8.20 -39.52 -1.91
C SER A 25 6.78 -40.07 -2.08
N SER A 26 6.32 -40.27 -3.32
CA SER A 26 5.81 -41.58 -3.76
C SER A 26 5.39 -41.51 -5.23
N ALA A 27 6.09 -42.26 -6.07
CA ALA A 27 5.70 -42.54 -7.43
C ALA A 27 4.57 -43.58 -7.42
N HIS A 28 3.40 -43.22 -7.94
CA HIS A 28 2.37 -44.18 -8.33
C HIS A 28 2.09 -43.98 -9.81
N THR A 29 2.67 -44.87 -10.62
CA THR A 29 2.31 -45.10 -12.02
C THR A 29 0.82 -45.43 -12.10
N ARG A 30 0.03 -44.54 -12.70
CA ARG A 30 -1.34 -44.84 -13.13
C ARG A 30 -1.36 -44.90 -14.66
N GLN A 31 -1.66 -46.10 -15.16
CA GLN A 31 -1.83 -46.42 -16.57
C GLN A 31 -2.89 -45.52 -17.22
N SER A 32 -2.55 -44.93 -18.36
CA SER A 32 -3.46 -44.17 -19.21
C SER A 32 -4.33 -45.12 -20.03
N VAL A 33 -5.60 -45.24 -19.69
CA VAL A 33 -6.62 -45.84 -20.57
C VAL A 33 -7.29 -44.68 -21.31
N THR A 34 -7.12 -44.63 -22.62
CA THR A 34 -7.79 -43.67 -23.52
C THR A 34 -9.22 -44.14 -23.80
N PRO A 35 -10.26 -43.35 -23.49
CA PRO A 35 -11.59 -43.59 -24.05
C PRO A 35 -11.67 -43.07 -25.50
N PRO A 36 -12.39 -43.75 -26.40
CA PRO A 36 -12.52 -43.32 -27.80
C PRO A 36 -13.57 -42.22 -27.96
N ASN A 37 -13.25 -41.27 -28.85
CA ASN A 37 -14.16 -40.39 -29.60
C ASN A 37 -15.48 -40.01 -28.92
N ALA A 38 -15.45 -38.99 -28.06
CA ALA A 38 -16.61 -38.13 -27.85
C ALA A 38 -16.54 -36.99 -28.89
N ALA A 39 -17.45 -37.02 -29.86
CA ALA A 39 -17.63 -35.97 -30.85
C ALA A 39 -17.84 -34.62 -30.13
N LEU A 40 -16.90 -33.71 -30.34
CA LEU A 40 -16.88 -32.39 -29.75
C LEU A 40 -17.86 -31.51 -30.54
N THR A 41 -19.10 -31.39 -30.08
CA THR A 41 -20.00 -30.34 -30.54
C THR A 41 -19.33 -29.01 -30.17
N GLN A 42 -18.75 -28.35 -31.17
CA GLN A 42 -18.14 -27.04 -31.05
C GLN A 42 -19.26 -26.06 -30.67
N LEU A 43 -19.46 -25.83 -29.37
CA LEU A 43 -20.19 -24.66 -28.92
C LEU A 43 -19.32 -23.46 -29.32
N HIS A 44 -19.73 -22.77 -30.38
CA HIS A 44 -19.11 -21.52 -30.78
C HIS A 44 -19.27 -20.56 -29.59
N ARG A 45 -18.22 -20.47 -28.79
CA ARG A 45 -18.15 -19.55 -27.66
C ARG A 45 -18.25 -18.17 -28.28
N THR A 46 -19.43 -17.55 -28.20
CA THR A 46 -19.61 -16.17 -28.61
C THR A 46 -18.55 -15.37 -27.87
N SER A 47 -17.61 -14.79 -28.63
CA SER A 47 -16.56 -13.97 -28.06
C SER A 47 -17.26 -12.78 -27.42
N LEU A 48 -17.42 -12.82 -26.10
CA LEU A 48 -17.83 -11.64 -25.34
C LEU A 48 -16.90 -10.51 -25.81
N PRO A 49 -17.45 -9.39 -26.30
CA PRO A 49 -16.61 -8.30 -26.73
C PRO A 49 -15.75 -7.95 -25.52
N THR A 50 -14.43 -8.09 -25.68
CA THR A 50 -13.49 -7.66 -24.66
C THR A 50 -13.62 -6.14 -24.63
N VAL A 51 -14.50 -5.64 -23.78
CA VAL A 51 -14.57 -4.22 -23.43
C VAL A 51 -13.23 -3.96 -22.76
N GLN A 52 -12.28 -3.48 -23.56
CA GLN A 52 -11.03 -2.91 -23.07
C GLN A 52 -11.44 -1.96 -21.95
N PRO A 53 -10.93 -2.11 -20.71
CA PRO A 53 -11.18 -1.12 -19.69
C PRO A 53 -10.48 0.16 -20.13
N VAL A 54 -11.20 0.98 -20.90
CA VAL A 54 -10.77 2.33 -21.23
C VAL A 54 -10.74 3.04 -19.90
N ARG A 55 -9.52 3.18 -19.36
CA ARG A 55 -9.26 3.94 -18.15
C ARG A 55 -9.50 5.39 -18.49
N HIS A 56 -10.76 5.81 -18.46
CA HIS A 56 -11.17 7.19 -18.62
C HIS A 56 -10.52 7.98 -17.48
N LYS A 57 -9.38 8.61 -17.78
CA LYS A 57 -8.70 9.54 -16.87
C LYS A 57 -9.54 10.80 -16.61
N PHE A 58 -10.59 10.98 -17.41
CA PHE A 58 -11.56 12.05 -17.32
C PHE A 58 -12.94 11.41 -17.32
N PHE A 59 -13.54 11.30 -16.13
CA PHE A 59 -14.97 11.06 -16.03
C PHE A 59 -15.67 12.29 -16.61
N PHE A 60 -16.18 12.20 -17.83
CA PHE A 60 -17.07 13.23 -18.36
C PHE A 60 -18.28 13.28 -17.43
N ARG A 61 -18.45 14.41 -16.75
CA ARG A 61 -19.65 14.68 -15.98
C ARG A 61 -20.79 14.86 -16.97
N LEU A 62 -21.46 13.76 -17.32
CA LEU A 62 -22.72 13.78 -18.06
C LEU A 62 -23.74 14.53 -17.20
N LYS A 63 -23.94 15.82 -17.50
CA LYS A 63 -25.06 16.59 -16.97
C LYS A 63 -26.24 16.33 -17.90
N GLY A 64 -27.17 15.48 -17.48
CA GLY A 64 -28.42 15.21 -18.20
C GLY A 64 -29.48 14.68 -17.23
N PRO A 65 -30.78 14.79 -17.58
CA PRO A 65 -31.84 14.14 -16.82
C PRO A 65 -31.61 12.62 -16.79
N PRO A 66 -31.98 11.92 -15.71
CA PRO A 66 -31.81 10.48 -15.61
C PRO A 66 -32.53 9.83 -16.78
N ARG A 67 -31.79 9.15 -17.65
CA ARG A 67 -32.40 8.45 -18.76
C ARG A 67 -33.12 7.22 -18.19
N HIS A 68 -34.43 7.14 -18.39
CA HIS A 68 -35.26 6.00 -17.99
C HIS A 68 -35.01 4.80 -18.94
N ASP A 69 -33.77 4.30 -18.96
CA ASP A 69 -33.32 3.24 -19.88
C ASP A 69 -33.76 1.84 -19.45
N GLY A 70 -34.63 1.73 -18.43
CA GLY A 70 -35.01 0.46 -17.81
C GLY A 70 -33.92 -0.18 -16.94
N LEU A 71 -32.75 0.44 -16.81
CA LEU A 71 -31.75 0.08 -15.82
C LEU A 71 -32.10 0.72 -14.47
N ILE A 72 -31.91 -0.02 -13.38
CA ILE A 72 -32.23 0.39 -12.02
C ILE A 72 -31.49 1.69 -11.70
N TYR A 73 -32.23 2.79 -11.62
CA TYR A 73 -31.73 4.09 -11.17
C TYR A 73 -31.52 4.03 -9.65
N ASP A 74 -30.26 3.98 -9.23
CA ASP A 74 -29.87 4.16 -7.83
C ASP A 74 -29.09 5.49 -7.70
N PRO A 75 -29.70 6.53 -7.13
CA PRO A 75 -29.06 7.84 -7.01
C PRO A 75 -27.79 7.81 -6.15
N VAL A 76 -27.63 6.82 -5.26
CA VAL A 76 -26.43 6.68 -4.44
C VAL A 76 -25.25 6.19 -5.29
N LEU A 77 -25.48 5.17 -6.13
CA LEU A 77 -24.47 4.61 -7.01
C LEU A 77 -24.00 5.64 -8.06
N GLU A 78 -24.92 6.42 -8.63
CA GLU A 78 -24.57 7.50 -9.57
C GLU A 78 -23.74 8.60 -8.91
N ASN A 79 -24.09 9.00 -7.68
CA ASN A 79 -23.32 9.99 -6.93
C ASN A 79 -21.91 9.51 -6.59
N ILE A 80 -21.75 8.22 -6.24
CA ILE A 80 -20.43 7.62 -6.00
C ILE A 80 -19.62 7.57 -7.30
N HIS A 81 -20.24 7.16 -8.41
CA HIS A 81 -19.59 7.10 -9.72
C HIS A 81 -19.15 8.49 -10.21
N ALA A 82 -20.02 9.50 -10.06
CA ALA A 82 -19.74 10.89 -10.39
C ALA A 82 -18.69 11.52 -9.46
N GLY A 83 -18.64 11.09 -8.19
CA GLY A 83 -17.67 11.53 -7.20
C GLY A 83 -16.24 11.02 -7.43
N GLY A 84 -16.09 9.94 -8.19
CA GLY A 84 -14.79 9.35 -8.52
C GLY A 84 -14.07 8.73 -7.32
N ILE A 85 -12.79 8.41 -7.50
CA ILE A 85 -11.96 7.79 -6.46
C ILE A 85 -11.73 8.83 -5.34
N PRO A 86 -12.03 8.52 -4.07
CA PRO A 86 -11.83 9.46 -2.98
C PRO A 86 -10.35 9.86 -2.88
N PRO A 87 -10.04 11.14 -2.63
CA PRO A 87 -8.67 11.60 -2.56
C PRO A 87 -7.92 10.91 -1.40
N PRO A 88 -6.61 10.66 -1.55
CA PRO A 88 -5.82 10.05 -0.50
C PRO A 88 -5.78 10.96 0.75
N LYS A 89 -5.77 10.34 1.93
CA LYS A 89 -5.68 11.07 3.20
C LYS A 89 -4.35 11.82 3.30
N LYS A 90 -4.38 13.05 3.82
CA LYS A 90 -3.16 13.86 4.06
C LYS A 90 -2.28 13.18 5.12
N LYS A 91 -0.97 13.14 4.88
CA LYS A 91 0.01 12.61 5.85
C LYS A 91 0.10 13.55 7.06
N ARG A 92 0.23 12.99 8.27
CA ARG A 92 0.45 13.77 9.49
C ARG A 92 1.83 14.45 9.43
N ARG A 93 1.92 15.68 9.96
CA ARG A 93 3.20 16.41 10.05
C ARG A 93 4.15 15.69 11.00
N HIS A 94 5.42 15.58 10.61
CA HIS A 94 6.46 15.02 11.46
C HIS A 94 6.70 15.96 12.65
N PRO A 95 6.96 15.46 13.88
CA PRO A 95 7.23 16.29 15.06
C PRO A 95 8.41 17.27 14.87
N LEU A 96 9.36 16.93 13.99
CA LEU A 96 10.52 17.78 13.67
C LEU A 96 10.34 18.62 12.39
N ASP A 97 9.11 18.96 12.00
CA ASP A 97 8.82 19.80 10.84
C ASP A 97 9.51 19.30 9.54
N SER A 98 9.44 17.98 9.31
CA SER A 98 10.04 17.25 8.16
C SER A 98 11.57 17.22 8.11
N LYS A 99 12.26 17.60 9.20
CA LYS A 99 13.71 17.44 9.33
C LYS A 99 14.05 16.07 9.92
N PRO A 100 15.16 15.42 9.50
CA PRO A 100 15.58 14.15 10.07
C PRO A 100 16.02 14.30 11.54
N PHE A 101 16.75 15.38 11.83
CA PHE A 101 17.24 15.72 13.17
C PHE A 101 17.12 17.22 13.40
N MET A 102 17.06 17.63 14.67
CA MET A 102 17.03 19.03 15.05
C MET A 102 17.81 19.25 16.34
N LYS A 103 18.54 20.37 16.41
CA LYS A 103 19.26 20.78 17.62
C LYS A 103 18.26 21.27 18.66
N GLY A 104 18.58 21.04 19.94
CA GLY A 104 17.79 21.54 21.05
C GLY A 104 18.60 21.62 22.33
N VAL A 105 18.10 22.42 23.27
CA VAL A 105 18.67 22.60 24.61
C VAL A 105 17.79 21.87 25.61
N VAL A 106 18.41 21.13 26.53
CA VAL A 106 17.68 20.43 27.61
C VAL A 106 17.24 21.44 28.65
N ILE A 107 15.93 21.45 28.94
CA ILE A 107 15.34 22.28 30.00
C ILE A 107 15.32 21.50 31.32
N LYS A 108 14.79 20.28 31.28
CA LYS A 108 14.58 19.46 32.49
C LYS A 108 14.66 17.97 32.19
N THR A 109 15.26 17.20 33.10
CA THR A 109 15.25 15.74 33.08
C THR A 109 13.98 15.21 33.76
N LEU A 110 13.38 14.16 33.20
CA LEU A 110 12.11 13.61 33.67
C LEU A 110 12.04 12.10 33.53
N ILE A 111 11.41 11.44 34.49
CA ILE A 111 11.18 9.99 34.47
C ILE A 111 9.72 9.75 34.14
N LYS A 112 9.45 9.02 33.04
CA LYS A 112 8.09 8.66 32.63
C LYS A 112 7.85 7.16 32.76
N LYS A 113 6.70 6.79 33.34
CA LYS A 113 6.21 5.41 33.31
C LYS A 113 5.54 5.12 31.96
N PRO A 114 5.79 3.97 31.32
CA PRO A 114 5.06 3.55 30.12
C PRO A 114 3.62 3.22 30.47
N LYS A 115 2.77 3.10 29.45
CA LYS A 115 1.41 2.57 29.63
C LYS A 115 1.47 1.10 30.06
N LYS A 116 0.46 0.66 30.81
CA LYS A 116 0.20 -0.77 31.12
C LYS A 116 0.21 -1.57 29.79
N PRO A 117 0.77 -2.79 29.73
CA PRO A 117 1.16 -3.73 30.80
C PRO A 117 2.51 -3.46 31.47
N ASN A 118 3.29 -2.51 30.99
CA ASN A 118 4.67 -2.34 31.41
C ASN A 118 4.80 -1.43 32.64
N SER A 119 5.86 -1.63 33.45
CA SER A 119 6.08 -0.91 34.71
C SER A 119 7.50 -0.34 34.90
N ALA A 120 8.26 -0.11 33.84
CA ALA A 120 9.63 0.43 33.92
C ALA A 120 9.68 1.96 34.12
N ASN A 121 10.82 2.48 34.59
CA ASN A 121 11.12 3.91 34.58
C ASN A 121 11.88 4.27 33.29
N ARG A 122 11.38 5.19 32.46
CA ARG A 122 12.07 5.64 31.23
C ARG A 122 12.78 6.96 31.47
N LYS A 123 14.07 7.02 31.13
CA LYS A 123 14.87 8.25 31.10
C LYS A 123 14.37 9.13 29.94
N CYS A 124 13.77 10.25 30.27
CA CYS A 124 13.26 11.23 29.31
C CYS A 124 13.79 12.63 29.66
N VAL A 125 13.69 13.54 28.70
CA VAL A 125 14.08 14.95 28.86
C VAL A 125 13.08 15.86 28.17
N LEU A 126 12.86 17.05 28.72
CA LEU A 126 12.16 18.15 28.06
C LEU A 126 13.21 18.98 27.32
N VAL A 127 13.06 19.13 26.02
CA VAL A 127 13.98 19.85 25.15
C VAL A 127 13.29 21.01 24.45
N ARG A 128 13.94 22.17 24.41
CA ARG A 128 13.56 23.28 23.53
C ARG A 128 14.32 23.15 22.22
N LEU A 129 13.57 22.92 21.15
CA LEU A 129 14.11 22.71 19.82
C LEU A 129 14.44 24.06 19.14
N SER A 130 15.28 24.03 18.11
CA SER A 130 15.67 25.26 17.38
C SER A 130 14.51 25.99 16.69
N ASN A 131 13.37 25.33 16.49
CA ASN A 131 12.12 25.96 16.00
C ASN A 131 11.33 26.67 17.10
N GLY A 132 11.86 26.72 18.33
CA GLY A 132 11.23 27.33 19.50
C GLY A 132 10.21 26.45 20.22
N LYS A 133 9.88 25.26 19.69
CA LYS A 133 8.91 24.34 20.30
C LYS A 133 9.57 23.53 21.43
N GLU A 134 8.81 23.26 22.47
CA GLU A 134 9.19 22.36 23.53
C GLU A 134 8.63 20.96 23.28
N ALA A 135 9.47 19.93 23.44
CA ALA A 135 9.09 18.55 23.22
C ALA A 135 9.73 17.64 24.28
N ALA A 136 9.09 16.51 24.56
CA ALA A 136 9.68 15.46 25.38
C ALA A 136 10.43 14.46 24.48
N ALA A 137 11.71 14.22 24.77
CA ALA A 137 12.55 13.25 24.08
C ALA A 137 12.92 12.08 25.01
N TYR A 138 13.12 10.90 24.42
CA TYR A 138 13.63 9.71 25.11
C TYR A 138 15.16 9.68 25.00
N VAL A 139 15.84 9.27 26.08
CA VAL A 139 17.29 9.08 26.07
C VAL A 139 17.57 7.58 25.92
N PRO A 140 18.11 7.12 24.78
CA PRO A 140 18.50 5.72 24.60
C PRO A 140 19.80 5.41 25.34
N GLY A 141 20.00 4.13 25.70
CA GLY A 141 21.15 3.67 26.48
C GLY A 141 20.82 3.39 27.95
N VAL A 142 21.76 2.73 28.64
CA VAL A 142 21.70 2.46 30.10
C VAL A 142 22.36 3.57 30.89
#